data_AF-A0A9E3FZJ9-F1
#
_entry.id   AF-A0A9E3FZJ9-F1
#
_cell.length_a   1.000
_cell.length_b   1.000
_cell.length_c   1.000
_cell.angle_alpha   90.00
_cell.angle_beta   90.00
_cell.angle_gamma   90.00
#
_symmetry.space_group_name_H-M   'P 1'
#
loop_
_entity.id
_entity.type
_entity.pdbx_description
1 polymer ?
#
loop_
_entity_poly.entity_id
_entity_poly.type
_entity_poly.pdbx_seq_one_letter_code
_entity_poly.pdbx_strand_id
1 'polypeptide(L)'
;MVEVLAIFGLLSWLVALLCDWLSGLPFFPAIVMGAVVIPLIALHEYVVLGRRWKLRSWTFRPFPIPPERFHWTIQRPRLRRAICWSGVAFAASWWNVISLPAELSTDLPSLLGWANALAGTYTGARLLSLVVLFVRASQWFDSMRPNVVGLFRRTMYRLSDNYEYLGEQRRHPEREEVY
;
A
#
# COMPACT_ATOMS: atom_id res chain seq x y z
N MET A 1 22.47 8.31 23.20
CA MET A 1 21.32 9.24 23.29
C MET A 1 21.53 10.53 22.49
N VAL A 2 22.70 11.17 22.57
CA VAL A 2 23.01 12.40 21.80
C VAL A 2 22.94 12.19 20.28
N GLU A 3 23.46 11.07 19.78
CA GLU A 3 23.41 10.73 18.33
C GLU A 3 21.98 10.54 17.82
N VAL A 4 21.13 9.88 18.61
CA VAL A 4 19.72 9.68 18.29
C VAL A 4 19.00 11.03 18.25
N LEU A 5 19.27 11.91 19.21
CA LEU A 5 18.71 13.27 19.24
C LEU A 5 19.18 14.10 18.02
N ALA A 6 20.45 13.97 17.61
CA ALA A 6 21.00 14.64 16.44
C ALA A 6 20.37 14.14 15.13
N ILE A 7 20.15 12.82 15.01
CA ILE A 7 19.46 12.23 13.85
C ILE A 7 18.02 12.72 13.77
N PHE A 8 17.27 12.70 14.88
CA PHE A 8 15.90 13.20 14.91
C PHE A 8 15.83 14.72 14.66
N GLY A 9 16.78 15.49 15.21
CA GLY A 9 16.91 16.92 14.95
C GLY A 9 17.14 17.21 13.46
N LEU A 10 18.09 16.52 12.83
CA LEU A 10 18.40 16.66 11.41
C LEU A 10 17.22 16.23 10.53
N LEU A 11 16.54 15.13 10.86
CA LEU A 11 15.32 14.71 10.16
C LEU A 11 14.20 15.74 10.29
N SER A 12 13.97 16.27 11.49
CA SER A 12 12.94 17.29 11.71
C SER A 12 13.24 18.59 10.94
N TRP A 13 14.52 18.99 10.90
CA TRP A 13 14.97 20.15 10.13
C TRP A 13 14.80 19.94 8.63
N LEU A 14 15.17 18.77 8.10
CA LEU A 14 14.94 18.41 6.69
C LEU A 14 13.46 18.41 6.33
N VAL A 15 12.61 17.87 7.22
CA VAL A 15 11.15 17.88 7.03
C VAL A 15 10.62 19.31 7.03
N ALA A 16 11.07 20.16 7.95
CA ALA A 16 10.67 21.56 8.00
C ALA A 16 11.06 22.32 6.72
N LEU A 17 12.30 22.14 6.25
CA LEU A 17 12.81 22.77 5.03
C LEU A 17 12.05 22.29 3.79
N LEU A 18 11.71 20.99 3.74
CA LEU A 18 10.87 20.43 2.68
C LEU A 18 9.45 21.00 2.72
N CYS A 19 8.84 21.11 3.90
CA CYS A 19 7.51 21.69 4.07
C CYS A 19 7.48 23.16 3.66
N ASP A 20 8.49 23.94 4.02
CA ASP A 20 8.61 25.35 3.65
C ASP A 20 8.71 25.50 2.12
N TRP A 21 9.58 24.73 1.48
CA TRP A 21 9.70 24.69 0.02
C TRP A 21 8.39 24.26 -0.67
N LEU A 22 7.72 23.22 -0.14
CA LEU A 22 6.44 22.74 -0.67
C LEU A 22 5.32 23.76 -0.49
N SER A 23 5.33 24.55 0.58
CA SER A 23 4.30 25.55 0.88
C SER A 23 4.24 26.68 -0.15
N GLY A 24 5.34 26.93 -0.87
CA GLY A 24 5.39 27.90 -1.97
C GLY A 24 4.73 27.42 -3.26
N LEU A 25 4.28 26.16 -3.35
CA LEU A 25 3.68 25.59 -4.55
C LEU A 25 2.15 25.81 -4.58
N PRO A 26 1.56 26.16 -5.74
CA PRO A 26 0.14 26.48 -5.84
C PRO A 26 -0.77 25.27 -5.58
N PHE A 27 -0.25 24.04 -5.70
CA PHE A 27 -0.95 22.79 -5.41
C PHE A 27 -0.69 22.23 -4.00
N PHE A 28 0.01 22.97 -3.14
CA PHE A 28 0.30 22.53 -1.76
C PHE A 28 -0.95 22.16 -0.95
N PRO A 29 -2.07 22.91 -1.00
CA PRO A 29 -3.28 22.53 -0.28
C PRO A 29 -3.81 21.15 -0.68
N ALA A 30 -3.73 20.81 -1.97
CA ALA A 30 -4.11 19.49 -2.47
C ALA A 30 -3.17 18.39 -1.98
N ILE A 31 -1.86 18.63 -1.90
CA ILE A 31 -0.90 17.67 -1.34
C ILE A 31 -1.21 17.37 0.13
N VAL A 32 -1.44 18.40 0.94
CA VAL A 32 -1.77 18.24 2.37
C VAL A 32 -3.07 17.46 2.52
N MET A 33 -4.10 17.82 1.75
CA MET A 33 -5.37 17.08 1.73
C MET A 33 -5.15 15.62 1.36
N GLY A 34 -4.38 15.35 0.31
CA GLY A 34 -4.07 13.98 -0.11
C GLY A 34 -3.33 13.17 0.95
N ALA A 35 -2.33 13.76 1.61
CA ALA A 35 -1.56 13.08 2.66
C ALA A 35 -2.45 12.61 3.83
N VAL A 36 -3.48 13.38 4.18
CA VAL A 36 -4.41 13.06 5.26
C VAL A 36 -5.54 12.13 4.80
N VAL A 37 -6.10 12.37 3.62
CA VAL A 37 -7.31 11.67 3.14
C VAL A 37 -6.99 10.29 2.56
N ILE A 38 -5.86 10.13 1.86
CA ILE A 38 -5.44 8.85 1.29
C ILE A 38 -5.44 7.71 2.32
N PRO A 39 -4.80 7.82 3.50
CA PRO A 39 -4.78 6.71 4.47
C PRO A 39 -6.18 6.37 5.01
N LEU A 40 -7.03 7.38 5.23
CA LEU A 40 -8.41 7.17 5.70
C LEU A 40 -9.25 6.40 4.67
N ILE A 41 -9.23 6.84 3.41
CA ILE A 41 -9.95 6.16 2.33
C ILE A 41 -9.34 4.78 2.06
N ALA A 42 -8.01 4.64 2.12
CA ALA A 42 -7.33 3.37 1.88
C ALA A 42 -7.73 2.30 2.91
N LEU A 43 -7.92 2.67 4.18
CA LEU A 43 -8.38 1.72 5.20
C LEU A 43 -9.78 1.18 4.85
N HIS A 44 -10.68 2.06 4.43
CA HIS A 44 -12.03 1.68 4.01
C HIS A 44 -12.03 0.84 2.73
N GLU A 45 -11.28 1.26 1.70
CA GLU A 45 -11.13 0.53 0.43
C GLU A 45 -10.50 -0.84 0.65
N TYR A 46 -9.49 -0.97 1.51
CA TYR A 46 -8.89 -2.26 1.88
C TYR A 46 -9.93 -3.24 2.42
N VAL A 47 -10.81 -2.77 3.32
CA VAL A 47 -11.90 -3.53 3.93
C VAL A 47 -12.92 -3.99 2.87
N VAL A 48 -13.32 -3.09 1.97
CA VAL A 48 -14.31 -3.33 0.92
C VAL A 48 -13.77 -4.25 -0.18
N LEU A 49 -12.59 -3.93 -0.73
CA LEU A 49 -11.92 -4.71 -1.76
C LEU A 49 -11.58 -6.12 -1.26
N GLY A 50 -11.12 -6.25 -0.01
CA GLY A 50 -10.84 -7.54 0.61
C GLY A 50 -12.08 -8.44 0.67
N ARG A 51 -13.27 -7.88 0.96
CA ARG A 51 -14.55 -8.62 0.93
C ARG A 51 -14.95 -8.98 -0.50
N ARG A 52 -14.93 -8.00 -1.41
CA ARG A 52 -15.36 -8.17 -2.81
C ARG A 52 -14.53 -9.20 -3.56
N TRP A 53 -13.23 -9.25 -3.29
CA TRP A 53 -12.30 -10.18 -3.92
C TRP A 53 -12.18 -11.50 -3.15
N LYS A 54 -12.93 -11.66 -2.05
CA LYS A 54 -12.88 -12.84 -1.16
C LYS A 54 -11.48 -13.15 -0.64
N LEU A 55 -10.67 -12.11 -0.46
CA LEU A 55 -9.29 -12.18 0.07
C LEU A 55 -9.25 -12.00 1.59
N ARG A 56 -10.36 -11.58 2.20
CA ARG A 56 -10.46 -11.26 3.64
C ARG A 56 -10.90 -12.46 4.51
N SER A 57 -11.38 -13.54 3.91
CA SER A 57 -12.03 -14.64 4.62
C SER A 57 -11.08 -15.78 4.98
N TRP A 58 -9.94 -15.52 5.62
CA TRP A 58 -8.95 -16.56 5.90
C TRP A 58 -8.40 -16.63 7.33
N THR A 59 -8.90 -15.79 8.24
CA THR A 59 -8.49 -15.84 9.64
C THR A 59 -9.34 -16.77 10.51
N PHE A 60 -10.48 -17.30 10.07
CA PHE A 60 -11.45 -17.98 10.96
C PHE A 60 -12.34 -19.06 10.31
N ARG A 61 -11.81 -20.04 9.57
CA ARG A 61 -12.60 -21.26 9.26
C ARG A 61 -11.81 -22.56 9.50
N PRO A 62 -12.33 -23.48 10.34
CA PRO A 62 -11.66 -24.75 10.69
C PRO A 62 -11.92 -25.89 9.68
N PHE A 63 -12.28 -25.57 8.43
CA PHE A 63 -12.69 -26.56 7.44
C PHE A 63 -11.65 -26.70 6.32
N PRO A 64 -11.55 -27.89 5.68
CA PRO A 64 -10.50 -28.17 4.72
C PRO A 64 -10.52 -27.13 3.60
N ILE A 65 -9.38 -26.46 3.49
CA ILE A 65 -8.95 -25.55 2.43
C ILE A 65 -9.46 -26.10 1.08
N PRO A 66 -10.47 -25.49 0.41
CA PRO A 66 -10.72 -25.82 -1.00
C PRO A 66 -9.44 -25.49 -1.78
N PRO A 67 -9.22 -25.94 -3.03
CA PRO A 67 -7.93 -25.77 -3.68
C PRO A 67 -7.72 -24.29 -4.10
N GLU A 68 -7.40 -23.49 -3.10
CA GLU A 68 -7.40 -22.04 -3.03
C GLU A 68 -6.25 -21.46 -3.87
N ARG A 69 -5.22 -22.27 -4.13
CA ARG A 69 -4.18 -22.01 -5.13
C ARG A 69 -4.79 -21.70 -6.52
N PHE A 70 -5.93 -22.28 -6.88
CA PHE A 70 -6.60 -22.01 -8.16
C PHE A 70 -7.31 -20.64 -8.18
N HIS A 71 -7.76 -20.13 -7.04
CA HIS A 71 -8.36 -18.79 -6.99
C HIS A 71 -7.30 -17.70 -7.08
N TRP A 72 -6.15 -17.89 -6.42
CA TRP A 72 -5.05 -16.93 -6.50
C TRP A 72 -4.46 -16.82 -7.91
N THR A 73 -4.28 -17.93 -8.63
CA THR A 73 -3.79 -17.88 -10.02
C THR A 73 -4.71 -17.09 -10.94
N ILE A 74 -6.03 -17.14 -10.72
CA ILE A 74 -7.02 -16.37 -11.48
C ILE A 74 -7.09 -14.90 -11.02
N GLN A 75 -6.98 -14.64 -9.71
CA GLN A 75 -7.12 -13.29 -9.14
C GLN A 75 -5.85 -12.44 -9.28
N ARG A 76 -4.66 -13.05 -9.20
CA ARG A 76 -3.35 -12.38 -9.31
C ARG A 76 -3.22 -11.49 -10.56
N PRO A 77 -3.52 -11.94 -11.80
CA PRO A 77 -3.44 -11.07 -12.98
C PRO A 77 -4.52 -9.99 -12.99
N ARG A 78 -5.66 -10.20 -12.34
CA ARG A 78 -6.71 -9.17 -12.20
C ARG A 78 -6.27 -8.08 -11.21
N LEU A 79 -5.68 -8.46 -10.08
CA LEU A 79 -5.12 -7.54 -9.08
C LEU A 79 -3.99 -6.72 -9.69
N ARG A 80 -3.05 -7.35 -10.41
CA ARG A 80 -1.98 -6.65 -11.12
C ARG A 80 -2.51 -5.63 -12.11
N ARG A 81 -3.48 -6.00 -12.94
CA ARG A 81 -4.14 -5.06 -13.86
C ARG A 81 -4.81 -3.91 -13.13
N ALA A 82 -5.53 -4.19 -12.05
CA ALA A 82 -6.16 -3.15 -11.23
C ALA A 82 -5.14 -2.21 -10.59
N ILE A 83 -4.00 -2.73 -10.12
CA ILE A 83 -2.87 -1.94 -9.61
C ILE A 83 -2.30 -1.05 -10.71
N CYS A 84 -2.00 -1.61 -11.90
CA CYS A 84 -1.49 -0.83 -13.02
C CYS A 84 -2.47 0.28 -13.44
N TRP A 85 -3.75 -0.04 -13.61
CA TRP A 85 -4.77 0.95 -13.97
C TRP A 85 -4.93 2.03 -12.91
N SER A 86 -4.95 1.66 -11.62
CA SER A 86 -5.05 2.64 -10.53
C SER A 86 -3.78 3.49 -10.43
N GLY A 87 -2.61 2.92 -10.72
CA GLY A 87 -1.33 3.64 -10.75
C GLY A 87 -1.24 4.63 -11.90
N VAL A 88 -1.67 4.23 -13.10
CA VAL A 88 -1.75 5.14 -14.26
C VAL A 88 -2.76 6.26 -14.00
N ALA A 89 -3.94 5.93 -13.47
CA ALA A 89 -4.95 6.94 -13.13
C ALA A 89 -4.45 7.90 -12.05
N PHE A 90 -3.79 7.39 -11.00
CA PHE A 90 -3.16 8.21 -9.97
C PHE A 90 -2.12 9.17 -10.56
N ALA A 91 -1.19 8.66 -11.36
CA ALA A 91 -0.14 9.46 -11.97
C ALA A 91 -0.73 10.52 -12.91
N ALA A 92 -1.70 10.16 -13.76
CA ALA A 92 -2.35 11.07 -14.67
C ALA A 92 -3.12 12.18 -13.93
N SER A 93 -3.88 11.83 -12.89
CA SER A 93 -4.61 12.81 -12.08
C SER A 93 -3.67 13.79 -11.40
N TRP A 94 -2.60 13.33 -10.75
CA TRP A 94 -1.63 14.22 -10.10
C TRP A 94 -0.78 15.01 -11.08
N TRP A 95 -0.48 14.46 -12.25
CA TRP A 95 0.14 15.22 -13.34
C TRP A 95 -0.74 16.39 -13.78
N ASN A 96 -2.05 16.17 -13.90
CA ASN A 96 -2.99 17.23 -14.23
C ASN A 96 -3.09 18.30 -13.13
N VAL A 97 -2.94 17.94 -11.85
CA VAL A 97 -2.90 18.91 -10.74
C VAL A 97 -1.68 19.84 -10.84
N ILE A 98 -0.56 19.38 -11.40
CA ILE A 98 0.62 20.23 -11.62
C ILE A 98 0.33 21.27 -12.72
N SER A 99 -0.36 20.87 -13.78
CA SER A 99 -0.71 21.75 -14.91
C SER A 99 -1.89 22.69 -14.61
N LEU A 100 -2.84 22.23 -13.80
CA LEU A 100 -4.04 22.96 -13.37
C LEU A 100 -4.06 22.94 -11.83
N PRO A 101 -3.35 23.88 -11.18
CA PRO A 101 -3.18 23.86 -9.74
C PRO A 101 -4.52 24.05 -9.02
N ALA A 102 -4.69 23.25 -7.96
CA ALA A 102 -5.82 23.30 -7.05
C ALA A 102 -5.64 24.47 -6.06
N GLU A 103 -5.82 25.68 -6.57
CA GLU A 103 -5.70 26.91 -5.79
C GLU A 103 -6.94 27.14 -4.91
N LEU A 104 -6.86 28.10 -3.98
CA LEU A 104 -8.02 28.51 -3.17
C LEU A 104 -8.99 29.45 -3.92
N SER A 105 -8.68 29.81 -5.16
CA SER A 105 -9.54 30.60 -6.04
C SER A 105 -10.75 29.77 -6.52
N THR A 106 -11.85 30.45 -6.83
CA THR A 106 -13.10 29.82 -7.32
C THR A 106 -13.17 29.71 -8.84
N ASP A 107 -12.05 29.95 -9.52
CA ASP A 107 -12.02 29.94 -10.98
C ASP A 107 -12.16 28.52 -11.54
N LEU A 108 -12.67 28.42 -12.77
CA LEU A 108 -12.88 27.13 -13.45
C LEU A 108 -11.60 26.25 -13.47
N PRO A 109 -10.38 26.77 -13.73
CA PRO A 109 -9.16 25.98 -13.69
C PRO A 109 -8.86 25.40 -12.30
N SER A 110 -9.09 26.18 -11.24
CA SER A 110 -8.90 25.75 -9.86
C SER A 110 -9.89 24.64 -9.48
N LEU A 111 -11.17 24.79 -9.87
CA LEU A 111 -12.19 23.75 -9.67
C LEU A 111 -11.81 22.43 -10.38
N LEU A 112 -11.30 22.51 -11.61
CA LEU A 112 -10.79 21.34 -12.34
C LEU A 112 -9.54 20.75 -11.66
N GLY A 113 -8.66 21.59 -11.12
CA GLY A 113 -7.52 21.18 -10.31
C GLY A 113 -7.95 20.37 -9.07
N TRP A 114 -8.93 20.86 -8.32
CA TRP A 114 -9.51 20.16 -7.17
C TRP A 114 -10.19 18.85 -7.56
N ALA A 115 -10.93 18.81 -8.67
CA ALA A 115 -11.53 17.57 -9.17
C ALA A 115 -10.47 16.52 -9.51
N ASN A 116 -9.37 16.93 -10.16
CA ASN A 116 -8.24 16.05 -10.45
C ASN A 116 -7.53 15.60 -9.17
N ALA A 117 -7.36 16.49 -8.19
CA ALA A 117 -6.78 16.14 -6.90
C ALA A 117 -7.64 15.10 -6.17
N LEU A 118 -8.97 15.26 -6.14
CA LEU A 118 -9.89 14.28 -5.55
C LEU A 118 -9.88 12.93 -6.28
N ALA A 119 -9.84 12.94 -7.61
CA ALA A 119 -9.70 11.70 -8.38
C ALA A 119 -8.34 11.02 -8.10
N GLY A 120 -7.27 11.81 -8.02
CA GLY A 120 -5.93 11.38 -7.65
C GLY A 120 -5.86 10.79 -6.24
N THR A 121 -6.47 11.42 -5.24
CA THR A 121 -6.49 10.90 -3.87
C THR A 121 -7.28 9.60 -3.77
N TYR A 122 -8.44 9.51 -4.42
CA TYR A 122 -9.23 8.27 -4.45
C TYR A 122 -8.48 7.12 -5.15
N THR A 123 -7.90 7.37 -6.33
CA THR A 123 -7.13 6.36 -7.07
C THR A 123 -5.86 5.95 -6.33
N GLY A 124 -5.19 6.89 -5.64
CA GLY A 124 -4.05 6.62 -4.76
C GLY A 124 -4.40 5.76 -3.55
N ALA A 125 -5.51 6.06 -2.88
CA ALA A 125 -6.03 5.26 -1.77
C ALA A 125 -6.37 3.82 -2.22
N ARG A 126 -7.01 3.70 -3.38
CA ARG A 126 -7.33 2.41 -4.00
C ARG A 126 -6.08 1.65 -4.41
N LEU A 127 -5.09 2.32 -4.98
CA LEU A 127 -3.79 1.74 -5.33
C LEU A 127 -3.10 1.17 -4.08
N LEU A 128 -3.00 1.96 -3.01
CA LEU A 128 -2.39 1.53 -1.75
C LEU A 128 -3.11 0.31 -1.18
N SER A 129 -4.44 0.33 -1.16
CA SER A 129 -5.27 -0.80 -0.71
C SER A 129 -5.03 -2.07 -1.53
N LEU A 130 -4.99 -1.95 -2.86
CA LEU A 130 -4.73 -3.06 -3.78
C LEU A 130 -3.32 -3.63 -3.62
N VAL A 131 -2.31 -2.77 -3.44
CA VAL A 131 -0.93 -3.18 -3.19
C VAL A 131 -0.83 -3.94 -1.87
N VAL A 132 -1.43 -3.43 -0.80
CA VAL A 132 -1.44 -4.11 0.51
C VAL A 132 -2.17 -5.45 0.41
N LEU A 133 -3.33 -5.51 -0.25
CA LEU A 133 -4.05 -6.76 -0.51
C LEU A 133 -3.22 -7.75 -1.34
N PHE A 134 -2.53 -7.26 -2.37
CA PHE A 134 -1.67 -8.08 -3.20
C PHE A 134 -0.51 -8.67 -2.40
N VAL A 135 0.15 -7.87 -1.55
CA VAL A 135 1.26 -8.32 -0.70
C VAL A 135 0.76 -9.35 0.31
N ARG A 136 -0.32 -9.06 1.04
CA ARG A 136 -0.89 -9.99 2.03
C ARG A 136 -1.34 -11.30 1.40
N ALA A 137 -2.04 -11.23 0.27
CA ALA A 137 -2.45 -12.43 -0.46
C ALA A 137 -1.22 -13.20 -0.97
N SER A 138 -0.23 -12.53 -1.57
CA SER A 138 1.00 -13.19 -2.03
C SER A 138 1.76 -13.87 -0.90
N GLN A 139 1.80 -13.28 0.31
CA GLN A 139 2.43 -13.89 1.47
C GLN A 139 1.75 -15.20 1.90
N TRP A 140 0.42 -15.27 1.79
CA TRP A 140 -0.34 -16.45 2.21
C TRP A 140 -0.38 -17.54 1.13
N PHE A 141 -0.61 -17.17 -0.13
CA PHE A 141 -0.77 -18.13 -1.24
C PHE A 141 0.54 -18.53 -1.94
N ASP A 142 1.55 -17.66 -1.95
CA ASP A 142 2.82 -17.80 -2.69
C ASP A 142 4.01 -17.97 -1.72
N SER A 143 3.76 -18.52 -0.53
CA SER A 143 4.71 -18.62 0.59
C SER A 143 6.06 -19.27 0.26
N MET A 144 6.12 -20.10 -0.79
CA MET A 144 7.34 -20.80 -1.22
C MET A 144 7.95 -20.32 -2.56
N ARG A 145 7.45 -19.25 -3.19
CA ARG A 145 8.01 -18.80 -4.48
C ARG A 145 9.17 -17.79 -4.32
N PRO A 146 10.32 -17.98 -5.01
CA PRO A 146 11.53 -17.15 -4.88
C PRO A 146 11.46 -15.75 -5.54
N ASN A 147 10.26 -15.23 -5.81
CA ASN A 147 10.08 -13.94 -6.47
C ASN A 147 10.31 -12.74 -5.53
N VAL A 148 10.17 -11.51 -6.04
CA VAL A 148 10.29 -10.23 -5.29
C VAL A 148 9.61 -10.24 -3.91
N VAL A 149 8.47 -10.91 -3.79
CA VAL A 149 7.73 -11.05 -2.51
C VAL A 149 8.51 -11.88 -1.48
N GLY A 150 9.20 -12.95 -1.91
CA GLY A 150 10.10 -13.73 -1.07
C GLY A 150 11.33 -12.93 -0.63
N LEU A 151 11.81 -12.01 -1.49
CA LEU A 151 12.91 -11.10 -1.15
C LEU A 151 12.46 -10.10 -0.07
N PHE A 152 11.28 -9.48 -0.23
CA PHE A 152 10.70 -8.59 0.76
C PHE A 152 10.43 -9.28 2.11
N ARG A 153 10.01 -10.56 2.08
CA ARG A 153 9.87 -11.40 3.29
C ARG A 153 11.19 -11.62 4.00
N ARG A 154 12.26 -11.96 3.28
CA ARG A 154 13.60 -12.11 3.88
C ARG A 154 14.09 -10.81 4.49
N THR A 155 13.80 -9.67 3.87
CA THR A 155 14.12 -8.36 4.44
C THR A 155 13.33 -8.08 5.71
N MET A 156 12.01 -8.31 5.71
CA MET A 156 11.16 -8.12 6.89
C MET A 156 11.51 -9.08 8.02
N TYR A 157 11.83 -10.35 7.72
CA TYR A 157 12.38 -11.29 8.69
C TYR A 157 13.67 -10.74 9.31
N ARG A 158 14.66 -10.33 8.50
CA ARG A 158 15.92 -9.77 9.02
C ARG A 158 15.74 -8.52 9.87
N LEU A 159 14.68 -7.74 9.64
CA LEU A 159 14.40 -6.51 10.39
C LEU A 159 13.60 -6.74 11.68
N SER A 160 12.83 -7.83 11.77
CA SER A 160 11.89 -8.08 12.88
C SER A 160 12.14 -9.38 13.66
N ASP A 161 13.02 -10.24 13.15
CA ASP A 161 13.31 -11.60 13.64
C ASP A 161 12.07 -12.50 13.83
N ASN A 162 10.95 -12.15 13.19
CA ASN A 162 9.71 -12.91 13.29
C ASN A 162 9.65 -13.99 12.19
N TYR A 163 9.71 -15.25 12.62
CA TYR A 163 9.66 -16.45 11.77
C TYR A 163 8.34 -16.62 11.01
N GLU A 164 7.25 -15.95 11.40
CA GLU A 164 6.00 -15.93 10.63
C GLU A 164 6.22 -15.38 9.21
N TYR A 165 7.21 -14.49 9.02
CA TYR A 165 7.52 -13.91 7.72
C TYR A 165 8.22 -14.87 6.75
N LEU A 166 8.78 -15.98 7.22
CA LEU A 166 9.37 -16.99 6.34
C LEU A 166 8.29 -17.91 5.72
N GLY A 167 7.06 -17.88 6.24
CA GLY A 167 6.08 -18.95 6.00
C GLY A 167 6.59 -20.27 6.59
N GLU A 168 5.80 -21.34 6.54
CA GLU A 168 6.20 -22.67 7.01
C GLU A 168 7.44 -23.19 6.24
N GLN A 169 8.64 -22.74 6.63
CA GLN A 169 9.86 -23.49 6.44
C GLN A 169 9.78 -24.68 7.39
N ARG A 170 9.15 -25.75 6.89
CA ARG A 170 9.18 -27.13 7.41
C ARG A 170 8.91 -27.28 8.91
N ARG A 171 7.79 -27.94 9.22
CA ARG A 171 7.73 -28.80 10.42
C ARG A 171 9.02 -29.62 10.49
N HIS A 172 9.76 -29.48 11.59
CA HIS A 172 10.90 -30.33 11.88
C HIS A 172 10.41 -31.79 11.90
N PRO A 173 10.95 -32.69 11.05
CA PRO A 173 10.64 -34.13 11.12
C PRO A 173 11.12 -34.76 12.44
N GLU A 174 12.04 -34.10 13.15
CA GLU A 174 12.66 -34.60 14.38
C GLU A 174 11.72 -34.67 15.60
N ARG A 175 10.47 -34.20 15.50
CA ARG A 175 9.49 -34.24 16.60
C ARG A 175 8.36 -35.25 16.44
N GLU A 176 8.36 -36.08 15.40
CA GLU A 176 7.33 -37.12 15.19
C GLU A 176 7.88 -38.57 15.26
N GLU A 177 9.17 -38.77 15.53
CA GLU A 177 9.74 -40.12 15.78
C GLU A 177 10.03 -40.42 17.25
N VAL A 178 9.67 -39.54 18.19
CA VAL A 178 9.82 -39.88 19.61
C VAL A 178 8.57 -39.46 20.40
N TYR A 179 7.81 -40.50 20.77
CA TYR A 179 6.60 -40.60 21.60
C TYR A 179 5.27 -40.74 20.88
#